data_AF-A0A1P8FIZ7-F1
#
_entry.id   AF-A0A1P8FIZ7-F1
#
_cell.length_a   1.000
_cell.length_b   1.000
_cell.length_c   1.000
_cell.angle_alpha   90.00
_cell.angle_beta   90.00
_cell.angle_gamma   90.00
#
_symmetry.space_group_name_H-M   'P 1'
#
loop_
_entity.id
_entity.type
_entity.pdbx_description
1 polymer ?
#
loop_
_entity_poly.entity_id
_entity_poly.type
_entity_poly.pdbx_seq_one_letter_code
_entity_poly.pdbx_strand_id
1 'polypeptide(L)'
;MTKDGPSGPAAFWLAVLAGGTLAGVFDILYAITFWHFNGRSALWVLQSVAMGWYGRASSTMGWTSGGIGLASHFAITIAVAALYGLTWRRVDWMRTRWVACGLFFGVLVYLFMNYVVIPLSAAPFRTPLTLSNLAQGFVSHALLVGLPIAACLRYAQAAWARK
;
A
#
# COMPACT_ATOMS: atom_id res chain seq x y z
N MET A 1 -4.02 -36.67 -9.59
CA MET A 1 -4.02 -35.45 -10.43
C MET A 1 -5.48 -35.14 -10.67
N THR A 2 -6.20 -34.58 -9.70
CA THR A 2 -6.35 -33.13 -9.46
C THR A 2 -6.45 -32.86 -7.95
N LYS A 3 -5.68 -31.88 -7.46
CA LYS A 3 -5.65 -31.48 -6.04
C LYS A 3 -6.11 -30.03 -5.94
N ASP A 4 -7.21 -29.71 -6.59
CA ASP A 4 -7.79 -28.37 -6.59
C ASP A 4 -8.88 -28.28 -5.52
N GLY A 5 -8.47 -28.45 -4.26
CA GLY A 5 -9.18 -27.79 -3.18
C GLY A 5 -9.10 -26.27 -3.38
N PRO A 6 -9.96 -25.47 -2.73
CA PRO A 6 -9.99 -24.00 -2.87
C PRO A 6 -8.70 -23.27 -2.40
N SER A 7 -7.63 -24.00 -2.10
CA SER A 7 -6.22 -23.60 -2.15
C SER A 7 -5.73 -23.22 -3.57
N GLY A 8 -6.61 -22.69 -4.43
CA GLY A 8 -6.33 -22.39 -5.82
C GLY A 8 -5.74 -21.00 -6.04
N PRO A 9 -5.13 -20.75 -7.22
CA PRO A 9 -4.60 -19.43 -7.60
C PRO A 9 -5.61 -18.28 -7.42
N ALA A 10 -6.90 -18.53 -7.67
CA ALA A 10 -7.96 -17.54 -7.54
C ALA A 10 -8.13 -17.01 -6.11
N ALA A 11 -8.13 -17.89 -5.10
CA ALA A 11 -8.33 -17.47 -3.72
C ALA A 11 -7.14 -16.65 -3.20
N PHE A 12 -5.92 -16.99 -3.65
CA PHE A 12 -4.72 -16.19 -3.38
C PHE A 12 -4.85 -14.78 -3.95
N TRP A 13 -5.25 -14.65 -5.21
CA TRP A 13 -5.42 -13.34 -5.84
C TRP A 13 -6.54 -12.53 -5.20
N LEU A 14 -7.63 -13.16 -4.76
CA LEU A 14 -8.67 -12.48 -3.97
C LEU A 14 -8.12 -11.95 -2.64
N ALA A 15 -7.26 -12.69 -1.95
CA ALA A 15 -6.63 -12.23 -0.72
C ALA A 15 -5.67 -11.05 -0.96
N VAL A 16 -4.92 -11.07 -2.07
CA VAL A 16 -4.07 -9.97 -2.52
C VAL A 16 -4.90 -8.73 -2.83
N LEU A 17 -5.98 -8.86 -3.59
CA LEU A 17 -6.87 -7.76 -3.93
C LEU A 17 -7.53 -7.17 -2.68
N ALA A 18 -8.04 -8.03 -1.78
CA ALA A 18 -8.64 -7.60 -0.53
C ALA A 18 -7.63 -6.87 0.37
N GLY A 19 -6.45 -7.44 0.55
CA GLY A 19 -5.38 -6.85 1.36
C GLY A 19 -4.88 -5.52 0.80
N GLY A 20 -4.62 -5.46 -0.51
CA GLY A 20 -4.17 -4.24 -1.19
C GLY A 20 -5.24 -3.14 -1.20
N THR A 21 -6.52 -3.50 -1.37
CA THR A 21 -7.63 -2.54 -1.30
C THR A 21 -7.80 -2.01 0.12
N LEU A 22 -7.79 -2.89 1.13
CA LEU A 22 -7.93 -2.49 2.53
C LEU A 22 -6.78 -1.57 2.96
N ALA A 23 -5.54 -1.93 2.59
CA ALA A 23 -4.37 -1.09 2.80
C ALA A 23 -4.50 0.27 2.09
N GLY A 24 -4.94 0.26 0.82
CA GLY A 24 -5.17 1.47 0.05
C GLY A 24 -6.19 2.41 0.70
N VAL A 25 -7.30 1.86 1.21
CA VAL A 25 -8.34 2.61 1.93
C VAL A 25 -7.78 3.22 3.22
N PHE A 26 -7.11 2.43 4.05
CA PHE A 26 -6.56 2.96 5.30
C PHE A 26 -5.49 4.03 5.06
N ASP A 27 -4.60 3.80 4.09
CA ASP A 27 -3.54 4.76 3.77
C ASP A 27 -4.10 6.07 3.19
N ILE A 28 -5.06 6.00 2.27
CA ILE A 28 -5.63 7.22 1.67
C ILE A 28 -6.49 8.01 2.65
N LEU A 29 -7.26 7.32 3.51
CA LEU A 29 -8.04 7.98 4.55
C LEU A 29 -7.11 8.66 5.56
N TYR A 30 -6.06 7.97 5.98
CA TYR A 30 -5.05 8.55 6.85
C TYR A 30 -4.40 9.78 6.20
N ALA A 31 -3.99 9.69 4.93
CA ALA A 31 -3.38 10.81 4.21
C ALA A 31 -4.34 12.00 4.10
N ILE A 32 -5.61 11.76 3.75
CA ILE A 32 -6.64 12.81 3.69
C ILE A 32 -6.83 13.46 5.05
N THR A 33 -7.00 12.68 6.12
CA THR A 33 -7.19 13.21 7.48
C THR A 33 -5.96 14.00 7.95
N PHE A 34 -4.75 13.45 7.77
CA PHE A 34 -3.51 14.11 8.16
C PHE A 34 -3.33 15.44 7.43
N TRP A 35 -3.51 15.45 6.11
CA TRP A 35 -3.33 16.65 5.31
C TRP A 35 -4.48 17.66 5.46
N HIS A 36 -5.68 17.21 5.83
CA HIS A 36 -6.79 18.09 6.19
C HIS A 36 -6.44 18.98 7.38
N PHE A 37 -5.86 18.41 8.45
CA PHE A 37 -5.37 19.19 9.59
C PHE A 37 -4.17 20.08 9.25
N ASN A 38 -3.50 19.85 8.12
CA ASN A 38 -2.44 20.71 7.57
C ASN A 38 -2.97 21.69 6.50
N GLY A 39 -4.29 21.91 6.43
CA GLY A 39 -4.91 22.91 5.55
C GLY A 39 -5.00 22.50 4.07
N ARG A 40 -4.88 21.22 3.74
CA ARG A 40 -5.02 20.70 2.37
C ARG A 40 -6.36 19.99 2.18
N SER A 41 -6.86 20.00 0.95
CA SER A 41 -8.09 19.31 0.58
C SER A 41 -7.83 17.83 0.24
N ALA A 42 -8.87 17.00 0.30
CA ALA A 42 -8.79 15.61 -0.16
C ALA A 42 -8.37 15.53 -1.64
N LEU A 43 -8.87 16.44 -2.48
CA LEU A 43 -8.47 16.54 -3.88
C LEU A 43 -6.96 16.80 -4.01
N TRP A 44 -6.39 17.68 -3.19
CA TRP A 44 -4.95 17.93 -3.20
C TRP A 44 -4.15 16.66 -2.90
N VAL A 45 -4.60 15.83 -1.95
CA VAL A 45 -3.94 14.55 -1.64
C VAL A 45 -3.95 13.62 -2.86
N LEU A 46 -5.10 13.48 -3.53
CA LEU A 46 -5.19 12.68 -4.74
C LEU A 46 -4.30 13.23 -5.86
N GLN A 47 -4.33 14.54 -6.06
CA GLN A 47 -3.44 15.21 -7.02
C GLN A 47 -1.97 15.01 -6.67
N SER A 48 -1.59 14.98 -5.39
CA SER A 48 -0.20 14.76 -4.97
C SER A 48 0.35 13.42 -5.46
N VAL A 49 -0.48 12.38 -5.51
CA VAL A 49 -0.12 11.08 -6.10
C VAL A 49 0.02 11.21 -7.63
N ALA A 50 -0.92 11.89 -8.28
CA ALA A 50 -0.88 12.13 -9.72
C ALA A 50 0.27 13.05 -10.18
N MET A 51 0.88 13.84 -9.28
CA MET A 51 2.12 14.56 -9.56
C MET A 51 3.26 13.61 -9.94
N GLY A 52 3.22 12.34 -9.55
CA GLY A 52 4.18 11.34 -10.02
C GLY A 52 4.16 11.15 -11.54
N TRP A 53 3.02 11.39 -12.20
CA TRP A 53 2.86 11.31 -13.65
C TRP A 53 2.99 12.68 -14.33
N TYR A 54 2.28 13.68 -13.81
CA TYR A 54 2.11 14.98 -14.48
C TYR A 54 2.98 16.11 -13.89
N GLY A 55 3.76 15.82 -12.85
CA GLY A 55 4.50 16.82 -12.10
C GLY A 55 3.59 17.93 -11.58
N ARG A 56 4.07 19.18 -11.66
CA ARG A 56 3.33 20.36 -11.15
C ARG A 56 1.99 20.59 -11.85
N ALA A 57 1.85 20.15 -13.11
CA ALA A 57 0.62 20.31 -13.88
C ALA A 57 -0.58 19.59 -13.25
N SER A 58 -0.34 18.55 -12.44
CA SER A 58 -1.41 17.84 -11.73
C SER A 58 -2.28 18.76 -10.86
N SER A 59 -1.73 19.86 -10.33
CA SER A 59 -2.47 20.76 -9.44
C SER A 59 -3.61 21.51 -10.14
N THR A 60 -3.49 21.77 -11.45
CA THR A 60 -4.48 22.55 -12.22
C THR A 60 -5.50 21.67 -12.96
N MET A 61 -5.31 20.36 -12.98
CA MET A 61 -6.15 19.40 -13.71
C MET A 61 -7.42 18.95 -12.96
N GLY A 62 -7.64 19.46 -11.74
CA GLY A 62 -8.81 19.14 -10.92
C GLY A 62 -9.03 17.63 -10.73
N TRP A 63 -10.30 17.20 -10.82
CA TRP A 63 -10.69 15.80 -10.60
C TRP A 63 -10.16 14.82 -11.65
N THR A 64 -9.77 15.29 -12.84
CA THR A 64 -9.10 14.42 -13.84
C THR A 64 -7.81 13.85 -13.26
N SER A 65 -6.95 14.71 -12.72
CA SER A 65 -5.75 14.26 -12.02
C SER A 65 -6.06 13.58 -10.68
N GLY A 66 -7.10 14.00 -9.97
CA GLY A 66 -7.52 13.33 -8.73
C GLY A 66 -7.90 11.87 -8.96
N GLY A 67 -8.62 11.56 -10.04
CA GLY A 67 -8.97 10.19 -10.43
C GLY A 67 -7.75 9.35 -10.79
N ILE A 68 -6.81 9.91 -11.56
CA ILE A 68 -5.54 9.24 -11.88
C ILE A 68 -4.73 8.98 -10.61
N GLY A 69 -4.70 9.92 -9.67
CA GLY A 69 -4.03 9.77 -8.39
C GLY A 69 -4.62 8.64 -7.56
N LEU A 70 -5.96 8.60 -7.44
CA LEU A 70 -6.66 7.54 -6.73
C LEU A 70 -6.44 6.16 -7.37
N ALA A 71 -6.55 6.06 -8.70
CA ALA A 71 -6.32 4.82 -9.42
C ALA A 71 -4.87 4.34 -9.28
N SER A 72 -3.91 5.26 -9.38
CA SER A 72 -2.49 4.96 -9.18
C SER A 72 -2.21 4.48 -7.75
N HIS A 73 -2.82 5.12 -6.77
CA HIS A 73 -2.71 4.75 -5.36
C HIS A 73 -3.13 3.30 -5.13
N PHE A 74 -4.34 2.92 -5.57
CA PHE A 74 -4.81 1.54 -5.43
C PHE A 74 -4.01 0.54 -6.27
N ALA A 75 -3.57 0.91 -7.46
CA ALA A 75 -2.69 0.07 -8.27
C ALA A 75 -1.38 -0.23 -7.53
N ILE A 76 -0.79 0.78 -6.90
CA ILE A 76 0.42 0.65 -6.08
C ILE A 76 0.16 -0.25 -4.87
N THR A 77 -0.89 -0.02 -4.09
CA THR A 77 -1.14 -0.83 -2.88
C THR A 77 -1.47 -2.28 -3.21
N ILE A 78 -2.15 -2.55 -4.33
CA ILE A 78 -2.39 -3.91 -4.84
C ILE A 78 -1.07 -4.55 -5.33
N ALA A 79 -0.22 -3.81 -6.04
CA ALA A 79 1.09 -4.33 -6.47
C ALA A 79 1.99 -4.68 -5.27
N VAL A 80 2.00 -3.82 -4.24
CA VAL A 80 2.69 -4.05 -2.97
C VAL A 80 2.13 -5.29 -2.26
N ALA A 81 0.80 -5.45 -2.22
CA ALA A 81 0.17 -6.65 -1.66
C ALA A 81 0.50 -7.92 -2.46
N ALA A 82 0.58 -7.83 -3.77
CA ALA A 82 0.97 -8.93 -4.64
C ALA A 82 2.43 -9.34 -4.38
N LEU A 83 3.34 -8.37 -4.28
CA LEU A 83 4.74 -8.62 -3.96
C LEU A 83 4.88 -9.34 -2.62
N TYR A 84 4.20 -8.86 -1.58
CA TYR A 84 4.20 -9.50 -0.27
C TYR A 84 3.56 -10.90 -0.32
N GLY A 85 2.46 -11.08 -1.04
CA GLY A 85 1.81 -12.38 -1.20
C GLY A 85 2.69 -13.40 -1.92
N LEU A 86 3.44 -12.97 -2.94
CA LEU A 86 4.35 -13.84 -3.68
C LEU A 86 5.56 -14.25 -2.82
N THR A 87 6.09 -13.36 -1.97
CA THR A 87 7.16 -13.71 -1.01
C THR A 87 6.62 -14.59 0.13
N TRP A 88 5.42 -14.31 0.63
CA TRP A 88 4.71 -15.11 1.63
C TRP A 88 4.57 -16.59 1.25
N ARG A 89 4.31 -16.87 -0.04
CA ARG A 89 4.22 -18.25 -0.56
C ARG A 89 5.56 -18.98 -0.52
N ARG A 90 6.68 -18.27 -0.61
CA ARG A 90 8.03 -18.86 -0.69
C ARG A 90 8.73 -18.97 0.66
N VAL A 91 8.37 -18.14 1.64
CA VAL A 91 9.09 -18.04 2.91
C VAL A 91 8.18 -18.47 4.07
N ASP A 92 8.41 -19.67 4.61
CA ASP A 92 7.60 -20.23 5.70
C ASP A 92 7.60 -19.36 6.97
N TRP A 93 8.74 -18.71 7.28
CA TRP A 93 8.87 -17.79 8.42
C TRP A 93 7.82 -16.67 8.37
N MET A 94 7.55 -16.10 7.19
CA MET A 94 6.59 -14.99 7.06
C MET A 94 5.19 -15.38 7.53
N ARG A 95 4.84 -16.68 7.48
CA ARG A 95 3.53 -17.19 7.89
C ARG A 95 3.42 -17.38 9.39
N THR A 96 4.52 -17.77 10.05
CA THR A 96 4.56 -17.97 11.52
C THR A 96 4.67 -16.63 12.26
N ARG A 97 5.38 -15.65 11.70
CA ARG A 97 5.57 -14.31 12.29
C ARG A 97 4.91 -13.20 11.46
N TRP A 98 3.72 -13.46 10.97
CA TRP A 98 3.02 -12.61 10.00
C TRP A 98 2.83 -11.16 10.44
N VAL A 99 2.62 -10.91 11.75
CA VAL A 99 2.52 -9.54 12.28
C VAL A 99 3.84 -8.81 12.12
N ALA A 100 4.94 -9.36 12.64
CA ALA A 100 6.26 -8.73 12.56
C ALA A 100 6.72 -8.54 11.11
N CYS A 101 6.50 -9.54 10.26
CA CYS A 101 6.83 -9.45 8.83
C CYS A 101 5.98 -8.40 8.11
N GLY A 102 4.69 -8.29 8.43
CA GLY A 102 3.80 -7.26 7.89
C GLY A 102 4.25 -5.86 8.29
N LEU A 103 4.51 -5.64 9.59
CA LEU A 103 4.99 -4.35 10.11
C LEU A 103 6.30 -3.93 9.45
N PHE A 104 7.28 -4.84 9.42
CA PHE A 104 8.58 -4.58 8.80
C PHE A 104 8.44 -4.29 7.30
N PHE A 105 7.60 -5.06 6.59
CA PHE A 105 7.36 -4.84 5.18
C PHE A 105 6.71 -3.47 4.92
N GLY A 106 5.77 -3.02 5.76
CA GLY A 106 5.21 -1.67 5.67
C GLY A 106 6.29 -0.58 5.75
N VAL A 107 7.25 -0.73 6.67
CA VAL A 107 8.41 0.18 6.75
C VAL A 107 9.24 0.15 5.47
N LEU A 108 9.51 -1.03 4.91
CA LEU A 108 10.22 -1.14 3.63
C LEU A 108 9.46 -0.46 2.48
N VAL A 109 8.14 -0.56 2.44
CA VAL A 109 7.30 0.12 1.44
C VAL A 109 7.43 1.63 1.58
N TYR A 110 7.36 2.18 2.79
CA TYR A 110 7.57 3.61 3.03
C TYR A 110 8.93 4.07 2.50
N LEU A 111 10.00 3.33 2.83
CA LEU A 111 11.35 3.66 2.38
C LEU A 111 11.43 3.59 0.84
N PHE A 112 10.90 2.54 0.23
CA PHE A 112 10.91 2.37 -1.21
C PHE A 112 10.15 3.50 -1.94
N MET A 113 8.98 3.89 -1.42
CA MET A 113 8.21 4.98 -2.00
C MET A 113 8.96 6.31 -1.92
N ASN A 114 9.56 6.63 -0.77
CA ASN A 114 10.21 7.92 -0.53
C ASN A 114 11.59 8.05 -1.18
N TYR A 115 12.34 6.95 -1.29
CA TYR A 115 13.73 6.99 -1.76
C TYR A 115 13.95 6.40 -3.16
N VAL A 116 12.95 5.72 -3.73
CA VAL A 116 13.04 5.18 -5.09
C VAL A 116 11.92 5.73 -5.96
N VAL A 117 10.65 5.49 -5.60
CA VAL A 117 9.52 5.82 -6.46
C VAL A 117 9.35 7.32 -6.64
N ILE A 118 9.25 8.09 -5.56
CA ILE A 118 9.09 9.55 -5.61
C ILE A 118 10.27 10.21 -6.35
N PRO A 119 11.54 9.87 -6.05
CA PRO A 119 12.70 10.39 -6.77
C PRO A 119 12.72 10.13 -8.27
N LEU A 120 12.24 8.96 -8.72
CA LEU A 120 12.18 8.59 -10.13
C LEU A 120 10.91 9.09 -10.83
N SER A 121 9.94 9.61 -10.08
CA SER A 121 8.69 10.16 -10.63
C SER A 121 8.81 11.63 -11.00
N ALA A 122 7.81 12.16 -11.71
CA ALA A 122 7.70 13.59 -12.03
C ALA A 122 7.34 14.48 -10.82
N ALA A 123 7.12 13.89 -9.63
CA ALA A 123 6.68 14.62 -8.45
C ALA A 123 7.71 15.71 -8.08
N PRO A 124 7.27 16.96 -7.86
CA PRO A 124 8.16 18.10 -7.61
C PRO A 124 8.62 18.23 -6.15
N PHE A 125 8.35 17.23 -5.32
CA PHE A 125 8.60 17.25 -3.88
C PHE A 125 9.38 16.00 -3.44
N ARG A 126 10.06 16.13 -2.31
CA ARG A 126 10.78 15.06 -1.63
C ARG A 126 10.45 15.15 -0.14
N THR A 127 10.33 14.02 0.53
CA THR A 127 10.08 13.98 1.97
C THR A 127 11.37 14.29 2.73
N PRO A 128 11.40 15.36 3.54
CA PRO A 128 12.57 15.68 4.34
C PRO A 128 12.89 14.58 5.35
N LEU A 129 14.16 14.29 5.53
CA LEU A 129 14.67 13.24 6.41
C LEU A 129 14.69 13.71 7.88
N THR A 130 13.51 13.95 8.44
CA THR A 130 13.32 14.34 9.84
C THR A 130 12.87 13.14 10.67
N LEU A 131 13.19 13.15 11.97
CA LEU A 131 12.77 12.09 12.88
C LEU A 131 11.23 11.98 12.95
N SER A 132 10.53 13.11 12.89
CA SER A 132 9.06 13.14 12.88
C SER A 132 8.47 12.46 11.64
N ASN A 133 8.98 12.77 10.44
CA ASN A 133 8.51 12.18 9.19
C ASN A 133 8.83 10.68 9.12
N LEU A 134 10.02 10.28 9.59
CA LEU A 134 10.40 8.88 9.67
C LEU A 134 9.49 8.10 10.63
N ALA A 135 9.30 8.61 11.85
CA ALA A 135 8.44 7.96 12.84
C ALA A 135 6.99 7.85 12.34
N GLN A 136 6.44 8.95 11.84
CA GLN A 136 5.08 9.00 11.30
C GLN A 136 4.93 8.07 10.07
N GLY A 137 5.87 8.10 9.14
CA GLY A 137 5.88 7.24 7.96
C GLY A 137 5.99 5.76 8.29
N PHE A 138 6.90 5.41 9.21
CA PHE A 138 7.08 4.03 9.65
C PHE A 138 5.84 3.49 10.36
N VAL A 139 5.28 4.25 11.31
CA VAL A 139 4.10 3.82 12.08
C VAL A 139 2.88 3.68 11.17
N SER A 140 2.61 4.68 10.33
CA SER A 140 1.47 4.66 9.40
C SER A 140 1.60 3.49 8.42
N HIS A 141 2.72 3.32 7.74
CA HIS A 141 2.84 2.24 6.75
C HIS A 141 2.92 0.85 7.36
N ALA A 142 3.55 0.69 8.54
CA ALA A 142 3.56 -0.59 9.23
C ALA A 142 2.13 -1.03 9.58
N LEU A 143 1.34 -0.12 10.17
CA LEU A 143 0.00 -0.44 10.69
C LEU A 143 -1.10 -0.40 9.63
N LEU A 144 -1.02 0.51 8.66
CA LEU A 144 -2.10 0.77 7.70
C LEU A 144 -1.86 0.12 6.34
N VAL A 145 -0.62 -0.25 6.02
CA VAL A 145 -0.28 -0.92 4.75
C VAL A 145 0.17 -2.35 4.99
N GLY A 146 1.23 -2.53 5.76
CA GLY A 146 1.85 -3.84 5.98
C GLY A 146 0.97 -4.83 6.74
N LEU A 147 0.40 -4.41 7.87
CA LEU A 147 -0.42 -5.26 8.73
C LEU A 147 -1.73 -5.73 8.06
N PRO A 148 -2.53 -4.89 7.37
CA PRO A 148 -3.75 -5.32 6.71
C PRO A 148 -3.48 -6.33 5.58
N ILE A 149 -2.43 -6.11 4.78
CA ILE A 149 -2.00 -7.05 3.75
C ILE A 149 -1.67 -8.41 4.36
N ALA A 150 -0.84 -8.42 5.42
CA ALA A 150 -0.44 -9.65 6.10
C ALA A 150 -1.63 -10.38 6.74
N ALA A 151 -2.57 -9.63 7.34
CA ALA A 151 -3.77 -10.18 7.95
C ALA A 151 -4.69 -10.86 6.92
N CYS A 152 -4.96 -10.21 5.78
CA CYS A 152 -5.78 -10.78 4.71
C CYS A 152 -5.20 -12.08 4.16
N LEU A 153 -3.88 -12.13 3.92
CA LEU A 153 -3.21 -13.34 3.46
C LEU A 153 -3.21 -14.45 4.51
N ARG A 154 -3.02 -14.10 5.79
CA ARG A 154 -3.08 -15.07 6.89
C ARG A 154 -4.48 -15.67 7.06
N TYR A 155 -5.51 -14.85 6.95
CA TYR A 155 -6.90 -15.26 7.04
C TYR A 155 -7.27 -16.19 5.88
N ALA A 156 -6.90 -15.82 4.64
CA ALA A 156 -7.14 -16.66 3.48
C ALA A 156 -6.43 -18.02 3.59
N GLN A 157 -5.18 -18.03 4.04
CA GLN A 157 -4.45 -19.28 4.29
C GLN A 157 -5.14 -20.17 5.34
N ALA A 158 -5.64 -19.59 6.43
CA ALA A 158 -6.37 -20.33 7.46
C ALA A 158 -7.70 -20.89 6.93
N ALA A 159 -8.41 -20.12 6.09
CA ALA A 159 -9.65 -20.55 5.46
C ALA A 159 -9.43 -21.71 4.47
N TRP A 160 -8.29 -21.74 3.76
CA TRP A 160 -7.92 -22.85 2.88
C TRP A 160 -7.57 -24.12 3.63
N ALA A 161 -6.90 -24.01 4.79
CA ALA A 161 -6.50 -25.17 5.58
C ALA A 161 -7.68 -25.89 6.27
N ARG A 162 -8.86 -25.25 6.35
CA ARG A 162 -10.08 -25.79 6.96
C ARG A 162 -11.00 -26.51 5.97
N LYS A 163 -10.69 -26.51 4.68
CA LYS A 163 -11.45 -27.18 3.62
C LYS A 163 -10.65 -28.34 3.05
#